data_AF-A0AAU2G4G6-F1
#
_entry.id   AF-A0AAU2G4G6-F1
#
_cell.length_a   1.000
_cell.length_b   1.000
_cell.length_c   1.000
_cell.angle_alpha   90.00
_cell.angle_beta   90.00
_cell.angle_gamma   90.00
#
_symmetry.space_group_name_H-M   'P 1'
#
loop_
_entity.id
_entity.type
_entity.pdbx_description
1 polymer ?
#
loop_
_entity_poly.entity_id
_entity_poly.type
_entity_poly.pdbx_seq_one_letter_code
_entity_poly.pdbx_strand_id
1 'polypeptide(L)'
;MSTVLIGRWSPDRATLTLTASHQVDDGDQAAIDALTLPAFSAGANWACEFDVDTHRHAVQRAYEEFARDDDAWVDDTVEHVEPVAS
;
A
#
# COMPACT_ATOMS: atom_id res chain seq x y z
N MET A 1 -5.57 -8.80 -12.18
CA MET A 1 -4.44 -9.02 -11.26
C MET A 1 -4.52 -7.91 -10.25
N SER A 2 -4.39 -8.23 -8.98
CA SER A 2 -4.41 -7.23 -7.93
C SER A 2 -3.00 -6.86 -7.51
N THR A 3 -2.84 -5.60 -7.10
CA THR A 3 -1.63 -5.13 -6.43
C THR A 3 -1.89 -5.04 -4.93
N VAL A 4 -1.13 -5.79 -4.14
CA VAL A 4 -1.11 -5.66 -2.68
C VAL A 4 0.01 -4.72 -2.29
N LEU A 5 -0.36 -3.60 -1.66
CA LEU A 5 0.58 -2.70 -1.02
C LEU A 5 0.67 -3.02 0.48
N ILE A 6 1.89 -3.03 0.99
CA ILE A 6 2.19 -3.21 2.41
C ILE A 6 3.00 -2.02 2.88
N GLY A 7 2.64 -1.47 4.04
CA GLY A 7 3.29 -0.30 4.55
C GLY A 7 3.08 -0.05 6.02
N ARG A 8 3.46 1.15 6.42
CA ARG A 8 3.39 1.60 7.79
C ARG A 8 2.96 3.06 7.84
N TRP A 9 1.88 3.31 8.57
CA TRP A 9 1.53 4.65 9.03
C TRP A 9 2.49 5.11 10.12
N SER A 10 2.94 6.36 9.99
CA SER A 10 3.59 7.10 11.06
C SER A 10 2.66 7.22 12.27
N PRO A 11 3.19 7.37 13.51
CA PRO A 11 2.36 7.45 14.71
C PRO A 11 1.34 8.61 14.70
N ASP A 12 1.68 9.71 14.03
CA ASP A 12 0.84 10.90 13.83
C ASP A 12 -0.08 10.80 12.60
N ARG A 13 -0.03 9.68 11.87
CA ARG A 13 -0.75 9.45 10.60
C ARG A 13 -0.45 10.44 9.48
N ALA A 14 0.61 11.24 9.60
CA ALA A 14 1.02 12.19 8.56
C ALA A 14 1.66 11.51 7.34
N THR A 15 2.14 10.26 7.47
CA THR A 15 2.82 9.55 6.38
C THR A 15 2.48 8.07 6.36
N LEU A 16 2.07 7.58 5.20
CA LEU A 16 2.03 6.16 4.86
C LEU A 16 3.28 5.80 4.08
N THR A 17 4.23 5.11 4.73
CA THR A 17 5.41 4.59 4.05
C THR A 17 5.09 3.21 3.47
N LEU A 18 5.15 3.06 2.15
CA LEU A 18 5.00 1.77 1.48
C LEU A 18 6.35 1.06 1.47
N THR A 19 6.37 -0.17 1.97
CA THR A 19 7.60 -0.97 2.14
C THR A 19 7.60 -2.24 1.29
N ALA A 20 6.45 -2.64 0.74
CA ALA A 20 6.36 -3.77 -0.18
C ALA A 20 5.20 -3.58 -1.17
N SER A 21 5.36 -4.17 -2.35
CA SER A 21 4.37 -4.23 -3.42
C SER A 21 4.42 -5.60 -4.09
N HIS A 22 3.28 -6.26 -4.20
CA HIS A 22 3.18 -7.60 -4.76
C HIS A 22 2.01 -7.70 -5.72
N GLN A 23 2.21 -8.37 -6.84
CA GLN A 23 1.11 -8.81 -7.71
C GLN A 23 0.58 -10.15 -7.19
N VAL A 24 -0.74 -10.24 -7.08
CA VAL A 24 -1.45 -11.47 -6.72
C VAL A 24 -2.62 -11.70 -7.67
N ASP A 25 -3.07 -12.95 -7.76
CA ASP A 25 -4.31 -13.25 -8.48
C ASP A 25 -5.51 -12.65 -7.74
N ASP A 26 -6.51 -12.19 -8.49
CA ASP A 26 -7.67 -11.47 -7.93
C ASP A 26 -8.42 -12.37 -6.93
N GLY A 27 -8.55 -11.89 -5.69
CA GLY A 27 -9.22 -12.63 -4.62
C GLY A 27 -8.44 -13.82 -4.05
N ASP A 28 -7.13 -13.93 -4.34
CA ASP A 28 -6.25 -14.92 -3.70
C ASP A 28 -5.91 -14.50 -2.25
N GLN A 29 -6.87 -14.72 -1.36
CA GLN A 29 -6.72 -14.44 0.07
C GLN A 29 -5.52 -15.20 0.69
N ALA A 30 -5.21 -16.40 0.20
CA ALA A 30 -4.10 -17.19 0.74
C ALA A 30 -2.75 -16.54 0.42
N ALA A 31 -2.58 -16.01 -0.80
CA ALA A 31 -1.41 -15.23 -1.16
C ALA A 31 -1.32 -13.92 -0.34
N ILE A 32 -2.44 -13.21 -0.16
CA ILE A 32 -2.49 -11.98 0.64
C ILE A 32 -2.10 -12.25 2.10
N ASP A 33 -2.65 -13.29 2.71
CA ASP A 33 -2.32 -13.67 4.10
C ASP A 33 -0.85 -14.07 4.23
N ALA A 34 -0.32 -14.82 3.27
CA ALA A 34 1.09 -15.22 3.25
C ALA A 34 2.05 -14.03 3.17
N LEU A 35 1.64 -12.94 2.53
CA LEU A 35 2.42 -11.70 2.42
C LEU A 35 2.26 -10.79 3.65
N THR A 36 1.03 -10.64 4.16
CA THR A 36 0.72 -9.64 5.20
C THR A 36 1.06 -10.11 6.61
N LEU A 37 0.85 -11.38 6.95
CA LEU A 37 1.09 -11.90 8.31
C LEU A 37 2.57 -11.75 8.75
N PRO A 38 3.58 -12.12 7.91
CA PRO A 38 4.97 -11.90 8.27
C PRO A 38 5.34 -10.41 8.32
N ALA A 39 4.79 -9.60 7.40
CA ALA A 39 5.06 -8.17 7.35
C ALA A 39 4.56 -7.44 8.60
N PHE A 40 3.37 -7.77 9.08
CA PHE A 40 2.84 -7.22 10.34
C PHE A 40 3.67 -7.64 11.54
N SER A 41 4.17 -8.88 11.55
CA SER A 41 5.12 -9.34 12.58
C SER A 41 6.45 -8.57 12.55
N ALA A 42 6.84 -8.05 11.38
CA ALA A 42 8.03 -7.23 11.18
C ALA A 42 7.79 -5.72 11.43
N GLY A 43 6.57 -5.31 11.79
CA GLY A 43 6.24 -3.94 12.18
C GLY A 43 5.52 -3.11 11.12
N ALA A 44 5.10 -3.70 10.00
CA ALA A 44 4.06 -3.10 9.16
C ALA A 44 2.76 -3.01 9.97
N ASN A 45 1.95 -1.99 9.71
CA ASN A 45 0.66 -1.80 10.40
C ASN A 45 -0.50 -1.51 9.42
N TRP A 46 -0.21 -1.59 8.13
CA TRP A 46 -1.17 -1.36 7.06
C TRP A 46 -0.85 -2.26 5.86
N ALA A 47 -1.89 -2.81 5.26
CA ALA A 47 -1.82 -3.47 3.97
C ALA A 47 -3.17 -3.34 3.27
N CYS A 48 -3.17 -3.22 1.95
CA CYS A 48 -4.39 -3.11 1.16
C CYS A 48 -4.18 -3.73 -0.23
N GLU A 49 -5.18 -4.49 -0.67
CA GLU A 49 -5.28 -4.99 -2.04
C GLU A 49 -6.04 -3.98 -2.89
N PHE A 50 -5.48 -3.62 -4.03
CA PHE A 50 -6.14 -2.82 -5.06
C PHE A 50 -6.31 -3.65 -6.32
N ASP A 51 -7.52 -3.66 -6.88
CA ASP A 51 -7.88 -4.29 -8.16
C ASP A 51 -7.31 -3.47 -9.35
N VAL A 52 -5.99 -3.39 -9.40
CA VAL A 52 -5.21 -2.71 -10.42
C VAL A 52 -3.94 -3.53 -10.69
N ASP A 53 -3.58 -3.64 -11.96
CA ASP A 53 -2.47 -4.50 -12.40
C ASP A 53 -1.09 -3.83 -12.25
N THR A 54 -1.00 -2.61 -11.69
CA THR A 54 0.29 -1.89 -11.59
C THR A 54 0.48 -1.24 -10.23
N HIS A 55 1.74 -1.28 -9.77
CA HIS A 55 2.18 -0.59 -8.57
C HIS A 55 1.83 0.89 -8.58
N ARG A 56 2.13 1.61 -9.67
CA ARG A 56 1.82 3.04 -9.80
C ARG A 56 0.34 3.36 -9.57
N HIS A 57 -0.57 2.58 -10.17
CA HIS A 57 -2.00 2.79 -9.94
C HIS A 57 -2.40 2.46 -8.50
N ALA A 58 -1.81 1.42 -7.90
CA ALA A 58 -2.05 1.09 -6.51
C ALA A 58 -1.59 2.21 -5.56
N VAL A 59 -0.43 2.83 -5.81
CA VAL A 59 0.07 3.99 -5.04
C VAL A 59 -0.90 5.17 -5.15
N GLN A 60 -1.39 5.45 -6.36
CA GLN A 60 -2.38 6.50 -6.57
C GLN A 60 -3.68 6.20 -5.80
N ARG A 61 -4.17 4.97 -5.82
CA ARG A 61 -5.35 4.55 -5.05
C ARG A 61 -5.12 4.64 -3.55
N ALA A 62 -3.95 4.23 -3.06
CA ALA A 62 -3.58 4.35 -1.66
C ALA A 62 -3.59 5.83 -1.21
N TYR A 63 -3.09 6.73 -2.04
CA TYR A 63 -3.17 8.17 -1.78
C TYR A 63 -4.62 8.66 -1.75
N GLU A 64 -5.38 8.40 -2.81
CA GLU A 64 -6.77 8.87 -2.96
C GLU A 64 -7.69 8.37 -1.84
N GLU A 65 -7.56 7.10 -1.46
CA GLU A 65 -8.48 6.44 -0.53
C GLU A 65 -8.11 6.63 0.94
N PHE A 66 -6.82 6.80 1.26
CA PHE A 66 -6.35 6.75 2.64
C PHE A 66 -5.53 7.96 3.10
N ALA A 67 -4.92 8.72 2.19
CA ALA A 67 -4.01 9.81 2.57
C ALA A 67 -4.57 11.20 2.24
N ARG A 68 -5.31 11.33 1.12
CA ARG A 68 -5.74 12.63 0.58
C ARG A 68 -6.60 13.43 1.56
N ASP A 69 -7.60 12.79 2.16
CA ASP A 69 -8.56 13.49 3.03
C ASP A 69 -7.95 13.90 4.38
N ASP A 70 -6.88 13.23 4.80
CA ASP A 70 -6.14 13.49 6.03
C ASP A 70 -4.92 14.42 5.82
N ASP A 71 -4.77 14.99 4.61
CA ASP A 71 -3.58 15.76 4.18
C ASP A 71 -2.26 15.02 4.46
N ALA A 72 -2.32 13.68 4.36
CA ALA A 72 -1.20 12.81 4.63
C ALA A 72 -0.42 12.50 3.34
N TRP A 73 0.86 12.18 3.52
CA TRP A 73 1.77 11.83 2.43
C TRP A 73 1.85 10.32 2.23
N VAL A 74 1.94 9.86 0.98
CA VAL A 74 2.33 8.48 0.66
C VAL A 74 3.79 8.49 0.23
N ASP A 75 4.64 7.88 1.06
CA ASP A 75 6.06 7.70 0.80
C ASP A 75 6.30 6.31 0.23
N ASP A 76 6.39 6.21 -1.10
CA ASP A 76 6.72 4.95 -1.76
C ASP A 76 8.22 4.68 -1.74
N THR A 77 8.65 3.80 -0.85
CA THR A 77 10.06 3.35 -0.77
C THR A 77 10.35 2.14 -1.64
N VAL A 78 9.34 1.61 -2.34
CA VAL A 78 9.46 0.41 -3.17
C VAL A 78 9.89 0.77 -4.58
N GLU A 79 9.16 1.65 -5.27
CA GLU A 79 9.46 2.08 -6.63
C GLU A 79 9.67 3.60 -6.78
N HIS A 80 9.58 4.36 -5.68
CA HIS A 80 9.70 5.82 -5.65
C HIS A 80 8.67 6.53 -6.52
N VAL A 81 7.44 6.01 -6.54
CA VAL A 81 6.30 6.63 -7.21
C VAL A 81 5.69 7.72 -6.32
N GLU A 82 5.64 8.94 -6.85
CA GLU A 82 4.87 10.03 -6.27
C GLU A 82 3.43 10.03 -6.81
N PRO A 83 2.39 10.03 -5.95
CA PRO A 83 1.01 10.16 -6.38
C PRO A 83 0.73 11.57 -6.92
N VAL A 84 -0.23 11.69 -7.84
CA VAL A 84 -0.62 12.97 -8.44
C VAL A 84 -1.80 13.55 -7.66
N ALA A 85 -1.58 14.69 -7.01
CA ALA A 85 -2.65 15.49 -6.42
C ALA A 85 -3.54 16.06 -7.54
N SER A 86 -4.76 15.55 -7.66
CA SER A 86 -5.76 15.94 -8.66
C SER A 86 -6.91 16.71 -8.03
#